data_AF-A0A2M7KTN1-F1
#
_entry.id   AF-A0A2M7KTN1-F1
#
_cell.length_a   1.000
_cell.length_b   1.000
_cell.length_c   1.000
_cell.angle_alpha   90.00
_cell.angle_beta   90.00
_cell.angle_gamma   90.00
#
_symmetry.space_group_name_H-M   'P 1'
#
loop_
_entity.id
_entity.type
_entity.pdbx_description
1 polymer ?
#
loop_
_entity_poly.entity_id
_entity_poly.type
_entity_poly.pdbx_seq_one_letter_code
_entity_poly.pdbx_strand_id
1 'polypeptide(L)'
;MDVQGPDVARPYYEKHKVTFPRLVDQANRLGALFHFEAVPNLHVIDEAGLFRGANLTQEALEELLNEPVVVSRARPATPVTLAELARRAAQKPAQPAAVLAYADALREAKQTAEAVQQYEAVLALEDHCLPAYFGLSSAYLLSGDKVRAAETLKRARKLFAKNWLVRKQIWAVEHPERFYEGNVDYAWQKEQRAREEQE
;
A
#
# COMPACT_ATOMS: atom_id res chain seq x y z
N MET A 1 2.64 -5.04 0.17
CA MET A 1 2.26 -3.71 -0.35
C MET A 1 2.64 -3.71 -1.82
N ASP A 2 1.68 -3.42 -2.71
CA ASP A 2 1.89 -3.33 -4.15
C ASP A 2 0.78 -2.48 -4.81
N VAL A 3 1.13 -1.38 -5.50
CA VAL A 3 0.15 -0.47 -6.12
C VAL A 3 -0.64 -1.13 -7.26
N GLN A 4 -0.08 -2.16 -7.89
CA GLN A 4 -0.70 -2.89 -9.01
C GLN A 4 -1.78 -3.87 -8.54
N GLY A 5 -1.82 -4.17 -7.24
CA GLY A 5 -2.93 -4.91 -6.64
C GLY A 5 -2.67 -6.38 -6.35
N PRO A 6 -3.71 -7.10 -5.90
CA PRO A 6 -3.56 -8.47 -5.40
C PRO A 6 -3.20 -9.49 -6.49
N ASP A 7 -3.49 -9.19 -7.76
CA ASP A 7 -3.28 -10.13 -8.85
C ASP A 7 -1.80 -10.33 -9.18
N VAL A 8 -0.96 -9.28 -9.05
CA VAL A 8 0.49 -9.43 -9.25
C VAL A 8 1.18 -10.16 -8.09
N ALA A 9 0.59 -10.10 -6.88
CA ALA A 9 1.09 -10.83 -5.71
C ALA A 9 0.59 -12.29 -5.68
N ARG A 10 -0.46 -12.60 -6.44
CA ARG A 10 -1.16 -13.90 -6.44
C ARG A 10 -0.27 -15.11 -6.71
N PRO A 11 0.59 -15.09 -7.73
CA PRO A 11 1.41 -16.25 -8.05
C PRO A 11 2.29 -16.72 -6.88
N TYR A 12 2.80 -15.81 -6.04
CA TYR A 12 3.69 -16.19 -4.93
C TYR A 12 2.96 -16.98 -3.85
N TYR A 13 1.78 -16.53 -3.44
CA TYR A 13 1.07 -17.19 -2.34
C TYR A 13 0.33 -18.46 -2.80
N GLU A 14 -0.06 -18.56 -4.08
CA GLU A 14 -0.64 -19.77 -4.65
C GLU A 14 0.39 -20.88 -4.80
N LYS A 15 1.61 -20.54 -5.25
CA LYS A 15 2.75 -21.47 -5.31
C LYS A 15 3.01 -22.16 -3.97
N HIS A 16 2.84 -21.44 -2.86
CA HIS A 16 3.05 -21.93 -1.50
C HIS A 16 1.78 -22.41 -0.79
N LYS A 17 0.64 -22.50 -1.49
CA LYS A 17 -0.65 -22.98 -0.95
C LYS A 17 -1.05 -22.28 0.35
N VAL A 18 -0.80 -20.97 0.44
CA VAL A 18 -1.14 -20.16 1.62
C VAL A 18 -2.65 -20.19 1.87
N THR A 19 -3.05 -20.58 3.08
CA THR A 19 -4.46 -20.77 3.48
C THR A 19 -5.04 -19.65 4.35
N PHE A 20 -4.20 -18.79 4.93
CA PHE A 20 -4.66 -17.69 5.77
C PHE A 20 -5.17 -16.50 4.93
N PRO A 21 -6.06 -15.65 5.47
CA PRO A 21 -6.50 -14.42 4.81
C PRO A 21 -5.32 -13.50 4.45
N ARG A 22 -5.40 -12.86 3.28
CA ARG A 22 -4.33 -11.99 2.77
C ARG A 22 -4.93 -10.66 2.34
N LEU A 23 -4.19 -9.60 2.59
CA LEU A 23 -4.49 -8.25 2.14
C LEU A 23 -3.28 -7.70 1.41
N VAL A 24 -3.48 -7.12 0.22
CA VAL A 24 -2.44 -6.34 -0.46
C VAL A 24 -2.74 -4.87 -0.26
N ASP A 25 -1.88 -4.20 0.50
CA ASP A 25 -1.93 -2.75 0.67
C ASP A 25 -1.51 -2.07 -0.65
N GLN A 26 -2.49 -1.55 -1.39
CA GLN A 26 -2.27 -0.84 -2.66
C GLN A 26 -1.98 0.65 -2.48
N ALA A 27 -2.41 1.22 -1.35
CA ALA A 27 -2.35 2.65 -1.07
C ALA A 27 -1.30 2.98 0.01
N ASN A 28 -0.40 2.05 0.35
CA ASN A 28 0.60 2.21 1.41
C ASN A 28 0.01 2.70 2.76
N ARG A 29 -1.21 2.29 3.09
CA ARG A 29 -1.87 2.66 4.35
C ARG A 29 -1.15 2.08 5.57
N LEU A 30 -0.65 0.84 5.46
CA LEU A 30 0.09 0.20 6.53
C LEU A 30 1.49 0.84 6.67
N GLY A 31 2.13 1.19 5.55
CA GLY A 31 3.42 1.91 5.59
C GLY A 31 3.30 3.27 6.27
N ALA A 32 2.21 4.01 6.00
CA ALA A 32 1.92 5.26 6.67
C ALA A 32 1.58 5.08 8.16
N LEU A 33 0.79 4.06 8.51
CA LEU A 33 0.35 3.81 9.89
C LEU A 33 1.49 3.31 10.79
N PHE A 34 2.33 2.41 10.28
CA PHE A 34 3.42 1.79 11.04
C PHE A 34 4.79 2.43 10.75
N HIS A 35 4.83 3.50 9.95
CA HIS A 35 6.02 4.26 9.63
C HIS A 35 7.19 3.44 9.05
N PHE A 36 6.89 2.44 8.23
CA PHE A 36 7.94 1.68 7.53
C PHE A 36 8.17 2.20 6.11
N GLU A 37 9.44 2.33 5.77
CA GLU A 37 9.90 2.93 4.51
C GLU A 37 10.57 1.92 3.56
N ALA A 38 10.75 0.67 4.01
CA ALA A 38 11.32 -0.42 3.25
C ALA A 38 10.60 -1.72 3.60
N VAL A 39 10.76 -2.76 2.78
CA VAL A 39 10.23 -4.13 3.01
C VAL A 39 11.33 -5.16 2.73
N PRO A 40 11.32 -6.33 3.40
CA PRO A 40 10.24 -6.89 4.25
C PRO A 40 10.15 -6.27 5.65
N ASN A 41 8.94 -6.27 6.24
CA ASN A 41 8.70 -6.05 7.67
C ASN A 41 7.73 -7.10 8.20
N LEU A 42 7.92 -7.49 9.46
CA LEU A 42 6.97 -8.28 10.23
C LEU A 42 6.36 -7.38 11.30
N HIS A 43 5.03 -7.28 11.35
CA HIS A 43 4.29 -6.67 12.47
C HIS A 43 3.34 -7.74 13.01
N VAL A 44 3.36 -7.95 14.32
CA VAL A 44 2.53 -8.95 14.98
C VAL A 44 1.43 -8.24 15.74
N ILE A 45 0.19 -8.61 15.45
CA ILE A 45 -1.01 -8.12 16.10
C ILE A 45 -1.75 -9.35 16.58
N ASP A 46 -2.13 -9.39 17.85
CA ASP A 46 -2.87 -10.52 18.41
C ASP A 46 -4.37 -10.47 18.03
N GLU A 47 -5.09 -11.51 18.41
CA GLU A 47 -6.54 -11.64 18.21
C GLU A 47 -7.37 -10.61 18.98
N ALA A 48 -6.80 -9.95 20.00
CA ALA A 48 -7.42 -8.82 20.68
C ALA A 48 -7.23 -7.49 19.92
N GLY A 49 -6.46 -7.50 18.83
CA GLY A 49 -6.13 -6.31 18.04
C GLY A 49 -4.99 -5.49 18.65
N LEU A 50 -4.24 -6.06 19.59
CA LEU A 50 -3.11 -5.40 20.24
C LEU A 50 -1.83 -5.66 19.45
N PHE A 51 -1.05 -4.60 19.24
CA PHE A 51 0.26 -4.72 18.63
C PHE A 51 1.24 -5.38 19.62
N ARG A 52 1.81 -6.52 19.23
CA ARG A 52 2.72 -7.33 20.05
C ARG A 52 4.19 -7.10 19.73
N GLY A 53 4.49 -6.43 18.63
CA GLY A 53 5.84 -6.01 18.25
C GLY A 53 6.10 -6.14 16.75
N ALA A 54 7.25 -5.65 16.32
CA ALA A 54 7.72 -5.72 14.94
C ALA A 54 9.08 -6.41 14.86
N ASN A 55 9.29 -7.17 13.78
CA ASN A 55 10.54 -7.88 13.48
C ASN A 55 11.06 -8.70 14.68
N LEU A 56 10.16 -9.42 15.35
CA LEU A 56 10.48 -10.29 16.47
C LEU A 56 11.50 -11.36 16.07
N THR A 57 12.32 -11.79 17.03
CA THR A 57 13.17 -12.97 16.82
C THR A 57 12.30 -14.22 16.68
N GLN A 58 12.90 -15.30 16.17
CA GLN A 58 12.18 -16.56 16.06
C GLN A 58 11.70 -17.04 17.44
N GLU A 59 12.53 -16.93 18.47
CA GLU A 59 12.20 -17.35 19.84
C GLU A 59 11.03 -16.54 20.41
N ALA A 60 11.04 -15.22 20.25
CA ALA A 60 9.95 -14.35 20.72
C ALA A 60 8.64 -14.60 19.96
N LEU A 61 8.72 -14.93 18.66
CA LEU A 61 7.56 -15.31 17.88
C LEU A 61 7.01 -16.66 18.32
N GLU A 62 7.86 -17.65 18.58
CA GLU A 62 7.46 -18.97 19.08
C GLU A 62 6.83 -18.88 20.47
N GLU A 63 7.36 -18.06 21.37
CA GLU A 63 6.77 -17.80 22.69
C GLU A 63 5.35 -17.24 22.55
N LEU A 64 5.17 -16.21 21.72
CA LEU A 64 3.87 -15.59 21.46
C LEU A 64 2.86 -16.58 20.87
N LEU A 65 3.29 -17.43 19.93
CA LEU A 65 2.42 -18.44 19.32
C LEU A 65 1.97 -19.54 20.29
N ASN A 66 2.69 -19.73 21.40
CA ASN A 66 2.32 -20.68 22.46
C ASN A 66 1.47 -20.05 23.56
N GLU A 67 1.22 -18.75 23.53
CA GLU A 67 0.31 -18.09 24.47
C GLU A 67 -1.14 -18.57 24.28
N PRO A 68 -1.94 -18.61 25.35
CA PRO A 68 -3.36 -18.93 25.22
C PRO A 68 -4.08 -17.86 24.42
N VAL A 69 -4.86 -18.28 23.42
CA VAL A 69 -5.68 -17.39 22.59
C VAL A 69 -6.69 -16.63 23.45
N VAL A 70 -6.59 -15.31 23.44
CA VAL A 70 -7.54 -14.36 24.02
C VAL A 70 -8.76 -14.26 23.12
N VAL A 71 -9.89 -14.86 23.51
CA VAL A 71 -11.12 -14.73 22.72
C VAL A 71 -11.65 -13.30 22.80
N SER A 72 -11.25 -12.45 21.87
CA SER A 72 -11.82 -11.14 21.67
C SER A 72 -13.03 -11.24 20.75
N ARG A 73 -14.17 -10.70 21.20
CA ARG A 73 -15.29 -10.44 20.29
C ARG A 73 -14.93 -9.21 19.47
N ALA A 74 -14.27 -9.43 18.34
CA ALA A 74 -14.10 -8.39 17.33
C ALA A 74 -15.47 -7.79 17.03
N ARG A 75 -15.63 -6.48 17.29
CA ARG A 75 -16.85 -5.78 16.91
C ARG A 75 -16.84 -5.74 15.38
N PRO A 76 -17.86 -6.30 14.68
CA PRO A 76 -17.89 -6.21 13.24
C PRO A 76 -17.87 -4.73 12.85
N ALA A 77 -16.87 -4.36 12.05
CA ALA A 77 -16.81 -3.02 11.49
C ALA A 77 -18.05 -2.84 10.62
N THR A 78 -18.86 -1.83 10.90
CA THR A 78 -19.95 -1.45 10.01
C THR A 78 -19.34 -0.92 8.72
N PRO A 79 -19.62 -1.54 7.55
CA PRO A 79 -19.09 -1.04 6.28
C PRO A 79 -19.54 0.41 6.08
N VAL A 80 -18.59 1.30 5.82
CA VAL A 80 -18.90 2.68 5.46
C VAL A 80 -19.17 2.69 3.96
N THR A 81 -20.36 3.12 3.55
CA THR A 81 -20.73 3.13 2.14
C THR A 81 -20.01 4.25 1.38
N LEU A 82 -19.87 4.07 0.07
CA LEU A 82 -19.32 5.12 -0.80
C LEU A 82 -20.09 6.44 -0.66
N ALA A 83 -21.43 6.37 -0.58
CA ALA A 83 -22.29 7.54 -0.38
C ALA A 83 -22.01 8.26 0.95
N GLU A 84 -21.75 7.51 2.02
CA GLU A 84 -21.40 8.09 3.31
C GLU A 84 -20.02 8.75 3.28
N LEU A 85 -19.04 8.14 2.61
CA LEU A 85 -17.72 8.73 2.42
C LEU A 85 -17.78 10.01 1.57
N ALA A 86 -18.56 10.00 0.48
CA ALA A 86 -18.81 11.18 -0.34
C ALA A 86 -19.40 12.33 0.50
N ARG A 87 -20.40 12.02 1.34
CA ARG A 87 -21.02 12.99 2.25
C ARG A 87 -20.01 13.59 3.24
N ARG A 88 -19.15 12.76 3.82
CA ARG A 88 -18.09 13.22 4.75
C ARG A 88 -17.08 14.12 4.07
N ALA A 89 -16.61 13.76 2.89
CA ALA A 89 -15.70 14.57 2.10
C ALA A 89 -16.32 15.93 1.75
N ALA A 90 -17.60 15.95 1.33
CA ALA A 90 -18.32 17.18 1.01
C ALA A 90 -18.55 18.10 2.21
N GLN A 91 -18.77 17.55 3.41
CA GLN A 91 -18.93 18.34 4.65
C GLN A 91 -17.60 18.92 5.15
N LYS A 92 -16.48 18.28 4.83
CA LYS A 92 -15.14 18.65 5.31
C LYS A 92 -14.14 18.66 4.15
N PRO A 93 -14.33 19.50 3.12
CA PRO A 93 -13.47 19.50 1.93
C PRO A 93 -12.03 19.93 2.23
N ALA A 94 -11.79 20.61 3.34
CA ALA A 94 -10.46 21.00 3.82
C ALA A 94 -9.81 19.97 4.78
N GLN A 95 -10.41 18.78 4.98
CA GLN A 95 -9.77 17.68 5.71
C GLN A 95 -9.25 16.61 4.72
N PRO A 96 -7.92 16.55 4.48
CA PRO A 96 -7.32 15.58 3.56
C PRO A 96 -7.75 14.13 3.85
N ALA A 97 -7.82 13.74 5.12
CA ALA A 97 -8.20 12.38 5.51
C ALA A 97 -9.62 11.97 5.06
N ALA A 98 -10.59 12.89 5.09
CA ALA A 98 -11.96 12.60 4.66
C ALA A 98 -12.04 12.45 3.13
N VAL A 99 -11.33 13.32 2.40
CA VAL A 99 -11.24 13.28 0.94
C VAL A 99 -10.48 12.02 0.48
N LEU A 100 -9.39 11.68 1.17
CA LEU A 100 -8.59 10.47 0.89
C LEU A 100 -9.41 9.19 1.07
N ALA A 101 -10.18 9.08 2.16
CA ALA A 101 -11.05 7.92 2.38
C ALA A 101 -12.09 7.76 1.26
N TYR A 102 -12.63 8.88 0.76
CA TYR A 102 -13.54 8.87 -0.38
C TYR A 102 -12.83 8.49 -1.70
N ALA A 103 -11.63 9.03 -1.95
CA ALA A 103 -10.80 8.66 -3.10
C ALA A 103 -10.48 7.17 -3.14
N ASP A 104 -10.12 6.58 -2.00
CA ASP A 104 -9.84 5.15 -1.87
C ASP A 104 -11.08 4.30 -2.17
N ALA A 105 -12.25 4.71 -1.68
CA ALA A 105 -13.50 4.01 -1.96
C ALA A 105 -13.92 4.11 -3.45
N LEU A 106 -13.71 5.26 -4.09
CA LEU A 106 -13.92 5.41 -5.54
C LEU A 106 -12.99 4.48 -6.34
N ARG A 107 -11.72 4.39 -5.94
CA ARG A 107 -10.73 3.48 -6.55
C ARG A 107 -11.16 2.02 -6.40
N GLU A 108 -11.59 1.61 -5.20
CA GLU A 108 -12.10 0.26 -4.94
C GLU A 108 -13.37 -0.04 -5.76
N ALA A 109 -14.24 0.95 -5.95
CA ALA A 109 -15.40 0.89 -6.83
C ALA A 109 -15.06 0.96 -8.34
N LYS A 110 -13.77 1.06 -8.69
CA LYS A 110 -13.26 1.22 -10.07
C LYS A 110 -13.75 2.48 -10.78
N GLN A 111 -14.20 3.48 -10.02
CA GLN A 111 -14.54 4.82 -10.52
C GLN A 111 -13.26 5.66 -10.62
N THR A 112 -12.40 5.28 -11.57
CA THR A 112 -11.01 5.76 -11.64
C THR A 112 -10.90 7.25 -11.95
N ALA A 113 -11.82 7.81 -12.75
CA ALA A 113 -11.77 9.22 -13.12
C ALA A 113 -12.04 10.12 -11.91
N GLU A 114 -13.08 9.80 -11.14
CA GLU A 114 -13.42 10.49 -9.90
C GLU A 114 -12.36 10.24 -8.82
N ALA A 115 -11.84 9.02 -8.71
CA ALA A 115 -10.77 8.71 -7.76
C ALA A 115 -9.53 9.59 -8.00
N VAL A 116 -9.09 9.71 -9.26
CA VAL A 116 -7.97 10.58 -9.67
C VAL A 116 -8.22 12.03 -9.23
N GLN A 117 -9.43 12.57 -9.49
CA GLN A 117 -9.78 13.93 -9.08
C GLN A 117 -9.67 14.11 -7.55
N GLN A 118 -10.17 13.15 -6.78
CA GLN A 118 -10.13 13.23 -5.32
C GLN A 118 -8.70 13.08 -4.77
N TYR A 119 -7.85 12.23 -5.34
CA TYR A 119 -6.46 12.13 -4.92
C TYR A 119 -5.66 13.40 -5.23
N GLU A 120 -5.83 14.00 -6.41
CA GLU A 120 -5.17 15.28 -6.71
C GLU A 120 -5.69 16.41 -5.79
N ALA A 121 -6.98 16.36 -5.38
CA ALA A 121 -7.51 17.28 -4.36
C ALA A 121 -6.85 17.07 -2.99
N VAL A 122 -6.58 15.82 -2.58
CA VAL A 122 -5.79 15.53 -1.37
C VAL A 122 -4.39 16.13 -1.49
N LEU A 123 -3.70 15.89 -2.61
CA LEU A 123 -2.33 16.37 -2.84
C LEU A 123 -2.23 17.89 -2.97
N ALA A 124 -3.32 18.57 -3.35
CA ALA A 124 -3.40 20.03 -3.35
C ALA A 124 -3.54 20.62 -1.93
N LEU A 125 -4.10 19.86 -0.98
CA LEU A 125 -4.22 20.25 0.42
C LEU A 125 -2.99 19.85 1.25
N GLU A 126 -2.44 18.68 0.96
CA GLU A 126 -1.31 18.08 1.66
C GLU A 126 -0.43 17.30 0.65
N ASP A 127 0.63 17.96 0.19
CA ASP A 127 1.57 17.38 -0.78
C ASP A 127 2.44 16.26 -0.18
N HIS A 128 2.62 16.23 1.15
CA HIS A 128 3.34 15.17 1.87
C HIS A 128 2.44 13.98 2.26
N CYS A 129 1.47 13.62 1.42
CA CYS A 129 0.59 12.48 1.62
C CYS A 129 0.99 11.26 0.75
N LEU A 130 1.88 10.40 1.25
CA LEU A 130 2.33 9.22 0.50
C LEU A 130 1.19 8.26 0.09
N PRO A 131 0.18 8.00 0.95
CA PRO A 131 -0.97 7.20 0.54
C PRO A 131 -1.74 7.76 -0.66
N ALA A 132 -1.86 9.09 -0.77
CA ALA A 132 -2.53 9.71 -1.91
C ALA A 132 -1.78 9.48 -3.22
N TYR A 133 -0.45 9.56 -3.21
CA TYR A 133 0.35 9.21 -4.40
C TYR A 133 0.20 7.75 -4.82
N PHE A 134 0.17 6.83 -3.85
CA PHE A 134 0.03 5.39 -4.13
C PHE A 134 -1.37 5.06 -4.64
N GLY A 135 -2.39 5.61 -3.99
CA GLY A 135 -3.78 5.50 -4.43
C GLY A 135 -4.00 6.08 -5.84
N LEU A 136 -3.42 7.26 -6.12
CA LEU A 136 -3.47 7.88 -7.45
C LEU A 136 -2.78 7.03 -8.52
N SER A 137 -1.57 6.53 -8.22
CA SER A 137 -0.85 5.61 -9.11
C SER A 137 -1.67 4.34 -9.38
N SER A 138 -2.26 3.76 -8.33
CA SER A 138 -3.14 2.59 -8.44
C SER A 138 -4.41 2.88 -9.26
N ALA A 139 -5.00 4.07 -9.14
CA ALA A 139 -6.14 4.49 -9.96
C ALA A 139 -5.78 4.63 -11.45
N TYR A 140 -4.59 5.15 -11.77
CA TYR A 140 -4.07 5.16 -13.14
C TYR A 140 -3.78 3.76 -13.67
N LEU A 141 -3.24 2.85 -12.86
CA LEU A 141 -3.01 1.46 -13.25
C LEU A 141 -4.34 0.74 -13.55
N LEU A 142 -5.37 0.97 -12.74
CA LEU A 142 -6.72 0.42 -12.95
C LEU A 142 -7.37 0.91 -14.26
N SER A 143 -7.07 2.13 -14.69
CA SER A 143 -7.52 2.66 -15.98
C SER A 143 -6.60 2.30 -17.16
N GLY A 144 -5.51 1.55 -16.91
CA GLY A 144 -4.54 1.11 -17.91
C GLY A 144 -3.43 2.12 -18.22
N ASP A 145 -3.40 3.27 -17.55
CA ASP A 145 -2.43 4.34 -17.78
C ASP A 145 -1.14 4.15 -16.96
N LYS A 146 -0.30 3.23 -17.42
CA LYS A 146 0.98 2.93 -16.76
C LYS A 146 1.95 4.12 -16.75
N VAL A 147 1.87 4.99 -17.75
CA VAL A 147 2.75 6.16 -17.88
C VAL A 147 2.47 7.14 -16.75
N ARG A 148 1.21 7.57 -16.59
CA ARG A 148 0.85 8.48 -15.49
C ARG A 148 1.01 7.84 -14.12
N ALA A 149 0.82 6.53 -14.01
CA ALA A 149 1.09 5.81 -12.76
C ALA A 149 2.56 5.90 -12.33
N ALA A 150 3.50 5.67 -13.26
CA ALA A 150 4.93 5.78 -12.99
C ALA A 150 5.36 7.23 -12.72
N GLU A 151 4.85 8.20 -13.49
CA GLU A 151 5.11 9.62 -13.26
C GLU A 151 4.64 10.09 -11.88
N THR A 152 3.47 9.61 -11.43
CA THR A 152 2.94 9.88 -10.09
C THR A 152 3.87 9.37 -8.99
N LEU A 153 4.39 8.14 -9.13
CA LEU A 153 5.36 7.61 -8.17
C LEU A 153 6.70 8.34 -8.23
N LYS A 154 7.13 8.80 -9.41
CA LYS A 154 8.33 9.64 -9.56
C LYS A 154 8.15 11.01 -8.88
N ARG A 155 6.94 11.61 -8.93
CA ARG A 155 6.59 12.80 -8.13
C ARG A 155 6.76 12.50 -6.63
N ALA A 156 6.20 11.37 -6.16
CA ALA A 156 6.36 10.95 -4.77
C ALA A 156 7.83 10.75 -4.38
N ARG A 157 8.65 10.13 -5.24
CA ARG A 157 10.08 9.89 -4.96
C ARG A 157 10.85 11.18 -4.67
N LYS A 158 10.47 12.31 -5.29
CA LYS A 158 11.11 13.62 -5.02
C LYS A 158 10.87 14.10 -3.59
N LEU A 159 9.68 13.85 -3.04
CA LEU A 159 9.30 14.24 -1.68
C LEU A 159 9.75 13.21 -0.63
N PHE A 160 9.71 11.93 -0.99
CA PHE A 160 10.00 10.80 -0.12
C PHE A 160 11.27 10.06 -0.55
N ALA A 161 12.36 10.79 -0.78
CA ALA A 161 13.58 10.26 -1.41
C ALA A 161 14.23 9.07 -0.66
N LYS A 162 14.05 9.01 0.67
CA LYS A 162 14.55 7.93 1.52
C LYS A 162 13.62 6.71 1.57
N ASN A 163 12.39 6.86 1.09
CA ASN A 163 11.40 5.81 1.14
C ASN A 163 11.62 4.79 0.01
N TRP A 164 12.21 3.65 0.39
CA TRP A 164 12.59 2.57 -0.51
C TRP A 164 11.38 1.88 -1.16
N LEU A 165 10.20 1.94 -0.53
CA LEU A 165 8.97 1.43 -1.12
C LEU A 165 8.64 2.16 -2.41
N VAL A 166 8.72 3.49 -2.42
CA VAL A 166 8.40 4.31 -3.60
C VAL A 166 9.27 3.89 -4.78
N ARG A 167 10.57 3.73 -4.55
CA ARG A 167 11.53 3.28 -5.57
C ARG A 167 11.17 1.91 -6.10
N LYS A 168 10.93 0.94 -5.22
CA LYS A 168 10.50 -0.41 -5.63
C LYS A 168 9.20 -0.41 -6.42
N GLN A 169 8.23 0.43 -6.07
CA GLN A 169 6.97 0.52 -6.83
C GLN A 169 7.18 1.13 -8.22
N ILE A 170 8.04 2.14 -8.37
CA ILE A 170 8.41 2.66 -9.70
C ILE A 170 8.96 1.54 -10.56
N TRP A 171 9.96 0.82 -10.05
CA TRP A 171 10.58 -0.29 -10.75
C TRP A 171 9.60 -1.41 -11.08
N ALA A 172 8.70 -1.75 -10.16
CA ALA A 172 7.72 -2.81 -10.38
C ALA A 172 6.66 -2.43 -11.43
N VAL A 173 6.34 -1.15 -11.57
CA VAL A 173 5.42 -0.64 -12.61
C VAL A 173 6.12 -0.57 -13.97
N GLU A 174 7.39 -0.14 -14.01
CA GLU A 174 8.15 0.04 -15.27
C GLU A 174 8.75 -1.27 -15.80
N HIS A 175 9.11 -2.19 -14.91
CA HIS A 175 9.78 -3.46 -15.19
C HIS A 175 9.08 -4.63 -14.49
N PRO A 176 7.78 -4.87 -14.75
CA PRO A 176 7.01 -5.92 -14.07
C PRO A 176 7.62 -7.31 -14.22
N GLU A 177 8.33 -7.58 -15.33
CA GLU A 177 9.03 -8.83 -15.58
C GLU A 177 10.12 -9.13 -14.54
N ARG A 178 10.75 -8.08 -13.96
CA ARG A 178 11.79 -8.22 -12.93
C ARG A 178 11.22 -8.56 -11.56
N PHE A 179 9.92 -8.40 -11.38
CA PHE A 179 9.24 -8.70 -10.14
C PHE A 179 8.44 -9.98 -10.30
N TYR A 180 7.49 -10.03 -11.24
CA TYR A 180 6.41 -11.00 -11.25
C TYR A 180 6.59 -12.18 -12.22
N GLU A 181 7.53 -12.13 -13.15
CA GLU A 181 7.85 -13.26 -14.04
C GLU A 181 8.85 -14.20 -13.36
N GLY A 182 8.36 -14.96 -12.37
CA GLY A 182 9.15 -15.93 -11.63
C GLY A 182 9.61 -15.41 -10.27
N ASN A 183 10.91 -15.54 -9.97
CA ASN A 183 11.49 -15.01 -8.74
C ASN A 183 11.87 -13.55 -8.93
N VAL A 184 11.70 -12.74 -7.89
CA VAL A 184 12.12 -11.33 -7.89
C VAL A 184 13.61 -11.22 -8.21
N ASP A 185 13.96 -10.40 -9.21
CA ASP A 185 15.32 -10.20 -9.69
C ASP A 185 16.09 -9.22 -8.80
N TYR A 186 16.65 -9.74 -7.71
CA TYR A 186 17.44 -8.94 -6.77
C TYR A 186 18.79 -8.48 -7.33
N ALA A 187 19.35 -9.19 -8.32
CA ALA A 187 20.59 -8.77 -8.98
C ALA A 187 20.35 -7.50 -9.79
N TRP A 188 19.30 -7.48 -10.59
CA TRP A 188 18.88 -6.29 -11.32
C TRP A 188 18.56 -5.12 -10.38
N GLN A 189 17.86 -5.35 -9.26
CA GLN A 189 17.61 -4.28 -8.26
C GLN A 189 18.91 -3.69 -7.70
N LYS A 190 19.95 -4.51 -7.49
CA LYS A 190 21.26 -4.04 -7.03
C LYS A 190 21.94 -3.17 -8.09
N GLU A 191 21.85 -3.55 -9.37
CA GLU A 191 22.37 -2.76 -10.48
C GLU A 191 21.64 -1.43 -10.63
N GLN A 192 20.30 -1.41 -10.53
CA GLN A 192 19.53 -0.16 -10.60
C GLN A 192 19.92 0.80 -9.49
N ARG A 193 20.12 0.32 -8.25
CA ARG A 193 20.63 1.17 -7.16
C ARG A 193 21.96 1.82 -7.50
N ALA A 194 22.91 1.02 -7.99
CA ALA A 194 24.25 1.51 -8.30
C ALA A 194 24.22 2.57 -9.41
N ARG A 195 23.27 2.49 -10.36
CA ARG A 195 23.05 3.52 -11.38
C ARG A 195 22.43 4.79 -10.79
N GLU A 196 21.37 4.65 -10.01
CA GLU A 196 20.70 5.79 -9.36
C GLU A 196 21.62 6.54 -8.37
N GLU A 197 22.61 5.88 -7.78
CA GLU A 197 23.61 6.50 -6.89
C GLU A 197 24.68 7.30 -7.65
N GLN A 198 24.79 7.11 -8.98
CA GLN A 198 25.75 7.81 -9.85
C GLN A 198 25.13 9.01 -10.59
N GLU A 199 23.82 9.21 -10.49
CA GLU A 199 23.04 10.32 -11.08
C GLU A 199 22.83 11.47 -10.09
#